data_AF-A0A2E9NHJ3-F1
#
_entry.id   AF-A0A2E9NHJ3-F1
#
_cell.length_a   1.000
_cell.length_b   1.000
_cell.length_c   1.000
_cell.angle_alpha   90.00
_cell.angle_beta   90.00
_cell.angle_gamma   90.00
#
_symmetry.space_group_name_H-M   'P 1'
#
loop_
_entity.id
_entity.type
_entity.pdbx_description
1 polymer ?
#
loop_
_entity_poly.entity_id
_entity_poly.type
_entity_poly.pdbx_seq_one_letter_code
_entity_poly.pdbx_strand_id
1 'polypeptide(L)'
;MRVLSKFTIDCDADAAWRALHSPRVLAEVYGPFLDMQPLEAIPTQWEHGQNAAVGLSVAGLIPVGRQLISITDAEREVGGVRVRIIRDSGMPLTGPLAVLDVWDHQMAVSPLPDGRTLWRERLVIGGAAAPALWPGLWAVWQWRAARIRQIAPSWAHDPDAVTAESGEADAVATA
;
A
#
# COMPACT_ATOMS: atom_id res chain seq x y z
N MET A 1 0.14 -12.50 16.01
CA MET A 1 1.53 -11.99 15.91
C MET A 1 1.56 -10.71 15.09
N ARG A 2 2.64 -9.92 15.18
CA ARG A 2 2.75 -8.63 14.49
C ARG A 2 4.04 -8.53 13.69
N VAL A 3 3.99 -7.91 12.53
CA VAL A 3 5.15 -7.41 11.78
C VAL A 3 5.05 -5.90 11.74
N LEU A 4 6.13 -5.21 12.10
CA LEU A 4 6.18 -3.76 12.18
C LEU A 4 7.29 -3.24 11.29
N SER A 5 7.08 -2.07 10.69
CA SER A 5 8.14 -1.33 9.99
C SER A 5 7.94 0.16 10.23
N LYS A 6 9.03 0.90 10.40
CA LYS A 6 9.02 2.36 10.57
C LYS A 6 10.27 2.93 9.93
N PHE A 7 10.10 3.85 8.98
CA PHE A 7 11.22 4.42 8.25
C PHE A 7 10.84 5.71 7.53
N THR A 8 11.85 6.47 7.13
CA THR A 8 11.68 7.66 6.30
C THR A 8 11.75 7.31 4.83
N ILE A 9 10.90 7.95 4.02
CA ILE A 9 10.92 7.85 2.55
C ILE A 9 11.06 9.23 1.93
N ASP A 10 11.65 9.28 0.74
CA ASP A 10 12.03 10.51 0.06
C ASP A 10 10.93 11.01 -0.87
N CYS A 11 9.80 11.41 -0.29
CA CYS A 11 8.72 12.13 -0.95
C CYS A 11 7.90 12.89 0.11
N ASP A 12 7.12 13.87 -0.30
CA ASP A 12 6.18 14.53 0.59
C ASP A 12 5.02 13.59 1.01
N ALA A 13 4.34 13.95 2.09
CA ALA A 13 3.33 13.09 2.69
C ALA A 13 2.11 12.91 1.78
N ASP A 14 1.79 13.87 0.91
CA ASP A 14 0.66 13.81 -0.01
C ASP A 14 0.96 12.87 -1.18
N ALA A 15 2.16 12.91 -1.73
CA ALA A 15 2.66 11.94 -2.69
C ALA A 15 2.62 10.51 -2.11
N ALA A 16 3.09 10.34 -0.87
CA ALA A 16 3.02 9.05 -0.18
C ALA A 16 1.57 8.56 0.04
N TRP A 17 0.65 9.48 0.34
CA TRP A 17 -0.77 9.16 0.52
C TRP A 17 -1.43 8.75 -0.79
N ARG A 18 -1.17 9.45 -1.90
CA ARG A 18 -1.63 9.04 -3.23
C ARG A 18 -1.06 7.67 -3.62
N ALA A 19 0.24 7.46 -3.38
CA ALA A 19 0.90 6.19 -3.66
C ALA A 19 0.27 5.01 -2.89
N LEU A 20 -0.13 5.21 -1.63
CA LEU A 20 -0.86 4.19 -0.85
C LEU A 20 -2.21 3.79 -1.47
N HIS A 21 -2.86 4.71 -2.19
CA HIS A 21 -4.13 4.47 -2.87
C HIS A 21 -3.95 3.93 -4.28
N SER A 22 -2.75 3.88 -4.83
CA SER A 22 -2.53 3.34 -6.18
C SER A 22 -2.39 1.81 -6.17
N PRO A 23 -3.29 1.04 -6.82
CA PRO A 23 -3.10 -0.41 -6.94
C PRO A 23 -1.84 -0.79 -7.72
N ARG A 24 -1.42 0.07 -8.65
CA ARG A 24 -0.14 -0.08 -9.38
C ARG A 24 1.05 -0.05 -8.42
N VAL A 25 1.09 0.93 -7.51
CA VAL A 25 2.14 1.01 -6.49
C VAL A 25 2.07 -0.20 -5.55
N LEU A 26 0.85 -0.61 -5.14
CA LEU A 26 0.66 -1.79 -4.30
C LEU A 26 1.24 -3.06 -4.92
N ALA A 27 1.11 -3.26 -6.23
CA ALA A 27 1.77 -4.37 -6.93
C ALA A 27 3.30 -4.19 -6.98
N GLU A 28 3.77 -2.99 -7.31
CA GLU A 28 5.19 -2.68 -7.50
C GLU A 28 6.04 -2.89 -6.24
N VAL A 29 5.50 -2.62 -5.05
CA VAL A 29 6.23 -2.77 -3.78
C VAL A 29 6.53 -4.23 -3.41
N TYR A 30 5.87 -5.20 -4.04
CA TYR A 30 6.19 -6.63 -3.87
C TYR A 30 7.02 -7.23 -5.01
N GLY A 31 7.19 -6.51 -6.12
CA GLY A 31 8.02 -6.93 -7.24
C GLY A 31 9.51 -7.05 -6.88
N PRO A 32 10.29 -7.84 -7.64
CA PRO A 32 9.87 -8.69 -8.75
C PRO A 32 9.32 -10.06 -8.31
N PHE A 33 9.28 -10.33 -7.00
CA PHE A 33 9.04 -11.69 -6.50
C PHE A 33 7.57 -12.08 -6.45
N LEU A 34 6.70 -11.15 -6.08
CA LEU A 34 5.26 -11.38 -6.04
C LEU A 34 4.59 -10.45 -7.04
N ASP A 35 3.84 -11.04 -7.95
CA ASP A 35 3.00 -10.35 -8.90
C ASP A 35 1.55 -10.39 -8.41
N MET A 36 0.89 -9.23 -8.41
CA MET A 36 -0.48 -9.03 -7.96
C MET A 36 -1.34 -8.65 -9.15
N GLN A 37 -2.26 -9.53 -9.53
CA GLN A 37 -3.14 -9.31 -10.68
C GLN A 37 -4.59 -9.16 -10.22
N PRO A 38 -5.32 -8.16 -10.73
CA PRO A 38 -6.76 -8.06 -10.49
C PRO A 38 -7.49 -9.31 -11.00
N LEU A 39 -8.43 -9.84 -10.21
CA LEU A 39 -9.35 -10.89 -10.68
C LEU A 39 -10.60 -10.30 -11.35
N GLU A 40 -10.88 -9.03 -11.07
CA GLU A 40 -11.98 -8.23 -11.61
C GLU A 40 -11.46 -6.82 -11.89
N ALA A 41 -12.22 -5.98 -12.59
CA ALA A 41 -11.82 -4.59 -12.80
C ALA A 41 -11.61 -3.87 -11.45
N ILE A 42 -10.37 -3.44 -11.20
CA ILE A 42 -10.01 -2.67 -10.02
C ILE A 42 -9.94 -1.18 -10.38
N PRO A 43 -10.19 -0.27 -9.41
CA PRO A 43 -10.10 1.15 -9.67
C PRO A 43 -8.65 1.56 -9.97
N THR A 44 -8.44 2.75 -10.51
CA THR A 44 -7.08 3.32 -10.67
C THR A 44 -6.53 3.90 -9.36
N GLN A 45 -7.43 4.23 -8.43
CA GLN A 45 -7.15 4.68 -7.06
C GLN A 45 -8.15 4.03 -6.11
N TRP A 46 -7.65 3.50 -4.99
CA TRP A 46 -8.48 3.02 -3.90
C TRP A 46 -9.21 4.19 -3.25
N GLU A 47 -10.45 3.94 -2.83
CA GLU A 47 -11.24 4.83 -2.00
C GLU A 47 -11.64 4.12 -0.71
N HIS A 48 -11.96 4.90 0.31
CA HIS A 48 -12.48 4.39 1.57
C HIS A 48 -13.70 3.49 1.34
N GLY A 49 -13.67 2.29 1.92
CA GLY A 49 -14.76 1.30 1.86
C GLY A 49 -14.72 0.39 0.63
N GLN A 50 -13.77 0.58 -0.29
CA GLN A 50 -13.65 -0.26 -1.47
C GLN A 50 -13.05 -1.63 -1.15
N ASN A 51 -13.46 -2.62 -1.94
CA ASN A 51 -12.97 -3.99 -1.86
C ASN A 51 -12.68 -4.51 -3.26
N ALA A 52 -11.60 -5.27 -3.43
CA ALA A 52 -11.42 -6.06 -4.65
C ALA A 52 -10.58 -7.32 -4.39
N ALA A 53 -10.77 -8.32 -5.23
CA ALA A 53 -10.00 -9.56 -5.16
C ALA A 53 -8.83 -9.53 -6.15
N VAL A 54 -7.66 -9.97 -5.67
CA VAL A 54 -6.43 -10.09 -6.47
C VAL A 54 -5.89 -11.52 -6.41
N GLY A 55 -5.34 -11.97 -7.53
CA GLY A 55 -4.51 -13.16 -7.61
C GLY A 55 -3.06 -12.83 -7.29
N LEU A 56 -2.39 -13.74 -6.60
CA LEU A 56 -0.98 -13.62 -6.27
C LEU A 56 -0.20 -14.73 -6.96
N SER A 57 0.90 -14.38 -7.62
CA SER A 57 1.81 -15.35 -8.22
C SER A 57 3.27 -15.01 -7.95
N VAL A 58 4.11 -16.04 -7.85
CA VAL A 58 5.56 -15.86 -7.73
C VAL A 58 6.16 -15.73 -9.11
N ALA A 59 6.94 -14.66 -9.32
CA ALA A 59 7.57 -14.29 -10.58
C ALA A 59 6.60 -14.26 -11.80
N GLY A 60 5.30 -14.03 -11.56
CA GLY A 60 4.27 -14.04 -12.62
C GLY A 60 3.84 -15.43 -13.11
N LEU A 61 4.42 -16.52 -12.57
CA LEU A 61 4.31 -17.85 -13.17
C LEU A 61 3.60 -18.87 -12.27
N ILE A 62 3.88 -18.85 -10.97
CA ILE A 62 3.38 -19.86 -10.03
C ILE A 62 2.29 -19.22 -9.16
N PRO A 63 1.00 -19.56 -9.33
CA PRO A 63 -0.05 -19.05 -8.47
C PRO A 63 0.18 -19.50 -7.02
N VAL A 64 0.17 -18.55 -6.09
CA VAL A 64 0.39 -18.81 -4.66
C VAL A 64 -0.81 -18.48 -3.78
N GLY A 65 -1.83 -17.83 -4.35
CA GLY A 65 -3.08 -17.61 -3.63
C GLY A 65 -3.93 -16.50 -4.25
N ARG A 66 -5.00 -16.17 -3.54
CA ARG A 66 -5.90 -15.05 -3.84
C ARG A 66 -6.14 -14.29 -2.55
N GLN A 67 -6.26 -12.97 -2.65
CA GLN A 67 -6.43 -12.06 -1.51
C GLN A 67 -7.65 -11.18 -1.80
N LEU A 68 -8.57 -11.10 -0.85
CA LEU A 68 -9.51 -9.98 -0.82
C LEU A 68 -8.79 -8.81 -0.17
N ILE A 69 -8.81 -7.65 -0.81
CA ILE A 69 -8.36 -6.37 -0.25
C ILE A 69 -9.61 -5.61 0.20
N SER A 70 -9.57 -5.03 1.40
CA SER A 70 -10.68 -4.24 1.95
C SER A 70 -10.14 -2.97 2.59
N ILE A 71 -10.26 -1.84 1.88
CA ILE A 71 -9.62 -0.58 2.24
C ILE A 71 -10.53 0.28 3.12
N THR A 72 -9.95 0.78 4.21
CA THR A 72 -10.54 1.87 5.00
C THR A 72 -9.48 2.89 5.37
N ASP A 73 -9.87 4.16 5.31
CA ASP A 73 -9.02 5.27 5.73
C ASP A 73 -9.39 5.78 7.11
N ALA A 74 -8.37 6.25 7.82
CA ALA A 74 -8.50 6.98 9.06
C ALA A 74 -7.43 8.06 9.16
N GLU A 75 -7.73 9.09 9.94
CA GLU A 75 -6.80 10.16 10.23
C GLU A 75 -6.72 10.41 11.74
N ARG A 76 -5.53 10.76 12.22
CA ARG A 76 -5.28 11.10 13.62
C ARG A 76 -4.31 12.25 13.71
N GLU A 77 -4.50 13.12 14.70
CA GLU A 77 -3.50 14.08 15.11
C GLU A 77 -2.66 13.51 16.25
N VAL A 78 -1.33 13.52 16.11
CA VAL A 78 -0.40 13.02 17.14
C VAL A 78 0.69 14.06 17.34
N GLY A 79 0.65 14.76 18.48
CA GLY A 79 1.62 15.80 18.81
C GLY A 79 1.63 16.96 17.80
N GLY A 80 0.45 17.38 17.33
CA GLY A 80 0.31 18.44 16.31
C GLY A 80 0.62 17.98 14.88
N VAL A 81 0.94 16.70 14.65
CA VAL A 81 1.23 16.16 13.33
C VAL A 81 0.06 15.32 12.82
N ARG A 82 -0.41 15.65 11.61
CA ARG A 82 -1.41 14.86 10.88
C ARG A 82 -0.83 13.50 10.47
N VAL A 83 -1.47 12.42 10.90
CA VAL A 83 -1.14 11.04 10.54
C VAL A 83 -2.30 10.44 9.78
N ARG A 84 -2.09 10.13 8.50
CA ARG A 84 -3.07 9.44 7.66
C ARG A 84 -2.77 7.96 7.64
N ILE A 85 -3.81 7.14 7.72
CA ILE A 85 -3.72 5.69 7.90
C ILE A 85 -4.66 5.04 6.89
N ILE A 86 -4.10 4.17 6.05
CA ILE A 86 -4.89 3.22 5.25
C ILE A 86 -4.83 1.86 5.94
N ARG A 87 -5.95 1.16 5.98
CA ARG A 87 -6.09 -0.16 6.56
C ARG A 87 -6.66 -1.10 5.51
N ASP A 88 -5.94 -2.18 5.25
CA ASP A 88 -6.44 -3.37 4.57
C ASP A 88 -6.86 -4.42 5.60
N SER A 89 -8.17 -4.58 5.76
CA SER A 89 -8.79 -5.61 6.62
C SER A 89 -9.41 -6.74 5.80
N GLY A 90 -8.93 -6.94 4.58
CA GLY A 90 -9.33 -8.06 3.74
C GLY A 90 -8.84 -9.40 4.30
N MET A 91 -8.91 -10.46 3.47
CA MET A 91 -8.56 -11.80 3.93
C MET A 91 -8.02 -12.69 2.83
N PRO A 92 -7.10 -13.61 3.15
CA PRO A 92 -6.63 -14.58 2.18
C PRO A 92 -7.76 -15.53 1.81
N LEU A 93 -8.06 -15.62 0.51
CA LEU A 93 -9.15 -16.46 -0.01
C LEU A 93 -8.68 -17.88 -0.33
N THR A 94 -7.43 -18.01 -0.81
CA THR A 94 -6.82 -19.30 -1.16
C THR A 94 -5.30 -19.27 -0.92
N GLY A 95 -4.67 -20.45 -0.97
CA GLY A 95 -3.22 -20.59 -0.82
C GLY A 95 -2.77 -20.70 0.65
N PRO A 96 -1.45 -20.72 0.90
CA PRO A 96 -0.89 -20.97 2.24
C PRO A 96 -1.29 -19.94 3.29
N LEU A 97 -1.76 -18.75 2.90
CA LEU A 97 -2.21 -17.72 3.83
C LEU A 97 -3.67 -17.90 4.27
N ALA A 98 -4.47 -18.71 3.57
CA ALA A 98 -5.89 -18.95 3.89
C ALA A 98 -6.11 -19.72 5.21
N VAL A 99 -5.04 -20.24 5.83
CA VAL A 99 -5.09 -20.86 7.17
C VAL A 99 -4.94 -19.84 8.32
N LEU A 100 -4.79 -18.55 8.00
CA LEU A 100 -4.75 -17.48 9.00
C LEU A 100 -6.17 -17.05 9.35
N ASP A 101 -6.44 -16.90 10.65
CA ASP A 101 -7.75 -16.44 11.15
C ASP A 101 -7.89 -14.91 11.11
N VAL A 102 -6.75 -14.20 11.06
CA VAL A 102 -6.70 -12.74 11.07
C VAL A 102 -5.67 -12.27 10.05
N TRP A 103 -6.09 -11.28 9.26
CA TRP A 103 -5.24 -10.44 8.43
C TRP A 103 -5.67 -8.99 8.65
N ASP A 104 -4.80 -8.18 9.25
CA ASP A 104 -5.06 -6.76 9.51
C ASP A 104 -3.79 -5.97 9.21
N HIS A 105 -3.75 -5.32 8.06
CA HIS A 105 -2.61 -4.54 7.60
C HIS A 105 -2.93 -3.04 7.69
N GLN A 106 -2.09 -2.28 8.37
CA GLN A 106 -2.18 -0.83 8.44
C GLN A 106 -0.91 -0.19 7.96
N MET A 107 -1.06 0.84 7.14
CA MET A 107 0.03 1.67 6.66
C MET A 107 -0.29 3.13 7.01
N ALA A 108 0.70 3.83 7.54
CA ALA A 108 0.51 5.20 8.01
C ALA A 108 1.63 6.10 7.51
N VAL A 109 1.25 7.30 7.08
CA VAL A 109 2.14 8.35 6.58
C VAL A 109 1.92 9.63 7.36
N SER A 110 3.01 10.35 7.62
CA SER A 110 2.97 11.67 8.25
C SER A 110 4.18 12.50 7.79
N PRO A 111 4.04 13.82 7.66
CA PRO A 111 5.14 14.67 7.25
C PRO A 111 6.26 14.69 8.31
N LEU A 112 7.49 14.90 7.84
CA LEU A 112 8.65 15.26 8.65
C LEU A 112 9.01 16.74 8.39
N PRO A 113 9.70 17.41 9.34
CA PRO A 113 10.07 18.82 9.19
C PRO A 113 10.95 19.13 7.97
N ASP A 114 11.65 18.14 7.44
CA ASP A 114 12.54 18.25 6.28
C ASP A 114 11.83 18.00 4.94
N GLY A 115 10.49 17.94 4.94
CA GLY A 115 9.66 17.72 3.75
C GLY A 115 9.51 16.24 3.34
N ARG A 116 10.25 15.32 3.98
CA ARG A 116 10.11 13.87 3.74
C ARG A 116 8.93 13.28 4.49
N THR A 117 8.67 12.00 4.28
CA THR A 117 7.57 11.29 4.94
C THR A 117 8.08 10.24 5.91
N LEU A 118 7.51 10.23 7.12
CA LEU A 118 7.61 9.10 8.03
C LEU A 118 6.56 8.04 7.64
N TRP A 119 7.04 6.91 7.13
CA TRP A 119 6.26 5.73 6.79
C TRP A 119 6.24 4.72 7.93
N ARG A 120 5.08 4.13 8.20
CA ARG A 120 4.88 3.09 9.22
C ARG A 120 3.97 2.00 8.71
N GLU A 121 4.30 0.76 9.05
CA GLU A 121 3.47 -0.41 8.73
C GLU A 121 3.26 -1.28 9.97
N ARG A 122 2.07 -1.86 10.04
CA ARG A 122 1.72 -2.90 11.00
C ARG A 122 0.86 -3.94 10.31
N LEU A 123 1.39 -5.15 10.17
CA LEU A 123 0.61 -6.33 9.86
C LEU A 123 0.32 -7.09 11.16
N VAL A 124 -0.94 -7.47 11.38
CA VAL A 124 -1.34 -8.44 12.40
C VAL A 124 -1.86 -9.67 11.71
N ILE A 125 -1.30 -10.81 12.12
CA ILE A 125 -1.74 -12.14 11.70
C ILE A 125 -2.19 -12.95 12.92
N GLY A 126 -3.18 -13.81 12.74
CA GLY A 126 -3.78 -14.61 13.81
C GLY A 126 -4.00 -16.06 13.40
N GLY A 127 -4.33 -16.88 14.40
CA GLY A 127 -4.58 -18.31 14.24
C GLY A 127 -3.37 -19.20 14.52
N ALA A 128 -3.62 -20.51 14.57
CA ALA A 128 -2.64 -21.51 14.98
C ALA A 128 -1.43 -21.59 14.04
N ALA A 129 -1.62 -21.28 12.75
CA ALA A 129 -0.56 -21.26 11.75
C ALA A 129 0.33 -19.99 11.80
N ALA A 130 -0.12 -18.93 12.48
CA ALA A 130 0.58 -17.64 12.46
C ALA A 130 2.06 -17.72 12.90
N PRO A 131 2.46 -18.47 13.95
CA PRO A 131 3.87 -18.62 14.33
C PRO A 131 4.76 -19.24 13.24
N ALA A 132 4.25 -20.20 12.50
CA ALA A 132 5.00 -20.85 11.43
C ALA A 132 5.16 -19.94 10.21
N LEU A 133 4.14 -19.15 9.88
CA LEU A 133 4.14 -18.25 8.72
C LEU A 133 4.85 -16.91 8.99
N TRP A 134 4.94 -16.51 10.25
CA TRP A 134 5.45 -15.19 10.65
C TRP A 134 6.86 -14.88 10.14
N PRO A 135 7.87 -15.77 10.19
CA PRO A 135 9.21 -15.43 9.69
C PRO A 135 9.24 -15.10 8.20
N GLY A 136 8.46 -15.84 7.39
CA GLY A 136 8.34 -15.59 5.95
C GLY A 136 7.66 -14.26 5.67
N LEU A 137 6.54 -13.98 6.34
CA LEU A 137 5.85 -12.69 6.24
C LEU A 137 6.73 -11.53 6.72
N TRP A 138 7.48 -11.71 7.80
CA TRP A 138 8.43 -10.71 8.28
C TRP A 138 9.46 -10.37 7.20
N ALA A 139 10.06 -11.38 6.55
CA ALA A 139 11.04 -11.19 5.49
C ALA A 139 10.45 -10.45 4.28
N VAL A 140 9.23 -10.81 3.86
CA VAL A 140 8.51 -10.11 2.78
C VAL A 140 8.27 -8.64 3.14
N TRP A 141 7.90 -8.33 4.38
CA TRP A 141 7.72 -6.94 4.83
C TRP A 141 9.05 -6.17 4.89
N GLN A 142 10.17 -6.81 5.24
CA GLN A 142 11.48 -6.16 5.18
C GLN A 142 11.88 -5.84 3.73
N TRP A 143 11.65 -6.78 2.81
CA TRP A 143 11.82 -6.54 1.38
C TRP A 143 10.97 -5.38 0.91
N ARG A 144 9.68 -5.39 1.23
CA ARG A 144 8.73 -4.33 0.88
C ARG A 144 9.18 -2.97 1.40
N ALA A 145 9.66 -2.90 2.64
CA ALA A 145 10.19 -1.68 3.23
C ALA A 145 11.43 -1.16 2.48
N ALA A 146 12.31 -2.05 2.01
CA ALA A 146 13.45 -1.66 1.17
C ALA A 146 12.98 -1.18 -0.21
N ARG A 147 12.03 -1.89 -0.84
CA ARG A 147 11.46 -1.54 -2.15
C ARG A 147 10.76 -0.19 -2.12
N ILE A 148 9.96 0.09 -1.08
CA ILE A 148 9.32 1.39 -0.88
C ILE A 148 10.36 2.51 -0.85
N ARG A 149 11.43 2.37 -0.07
CA ARG A 149 12.48 3.40 -0.01
C ARG A 149 13.12 3.67 -1.38
N GLN A 150 13.24 2.64 -2.21
CA GLN A 150 13.81 2.77 -3.55
C GLN A 150 12.87 3.52 -4.51
N ILE A 151 11.57 3.24 -4.47
CA ILE A 151 10.62 3.78 -5.45
C ILE A 151 9.92 5.07 -5.00
N ALA A 152 9.88 5.36 -3.70
CA ALA A 152 9.24 6.56 -3.16
C ALA A 152 9.67 7.90 -3.79
N PRO A 153 10.96 8.12 -4.15
CA PRO A 153 11.36 9.32 -4.89
C PRO A 153 10.57 9.58 -6.17
N SER A 154 10.07 8.53 -6.82
CA SER A 154 9.29 8.66 -8.06
C SER A 154 7.83 9.07 -7.85
N TRP A 155 7.30 8.97 -6.62
CA TRP A 155 5.87 9.21 -6.34
C TRP A 155 5.48 10.70 -6.39
N ALA A 156 6.46 11.60 -6.31
CA ALA A 156 6.23 13.03 -6.53
C ALA A 156 5.86 13.35 -8.00
N HIS A 157 6.25 12.47 -8.94
CA HIS A 157 6.04 12.65 -10.37
C HIS A 157 4.92 11.73 -10.87
N ASP A 158 3.67 12.14 -10.64
CA ASP A 158 2.53 11.54 -11.33
C ASP A 158 2.15 12.44 -12.52
N PRO A 159 2.37 12.01 -13.78
CA PRO A 159 2.13 12.84 -14.96
C PRO A 159 0.65 13.29 -15.09
N ASP A 160 -0.30 12.55 -14.51
CA ASP A 160 -1.72 12.89 -14.56
C ASP A 160 -2.08 14.16 -13.77
N ALA A 161 -1.25 14.58 -12.81
CA ALA A 161 -1.43 15.83 -12.06
C ALA A 161 -1.08 17.08 -12.90
N VAL A 162 -0.10 16.94 -13.81
CA VAL A 162 0.36 18.06 -14.67
C VAL A 162 -0.71 18.37 -15.72
N THR A 163 -1.42 17.36 -16.23
CA THR A 163 -2.48 17.53 -17.24
C THR A 163 -3.68 18.30 -16.71
N ALA A 164 -4.07 18.09 -15.45
CA ALA A 164 -5.21 18.77 -14.83
C ALA A 164 -4.95 20.28 -14.62
N GLU A 165 -3.74 20.67 -14.18
CA GLU A 165 -3.38 22.08 -14.02
C GLU A 165 -3.19 22.80 -15.36
N SER A 166 -2.68 22.11 -16.39
CA SER A 166 -2.54 22.68 -17.73
C SER A 166 -3.88 22.87 -18.47
N GLY A 167 -4.90 22.05 -18.18
CA GLY A 167 -6.22 22.17 -18.79
C GLY A 167 -7.08 23.32 -18.23
N GLU A 168 -6.93 23.62 -16.94
CA GLU A 168 -7.63 24.74 -16.28
C GLU A 168 -7.08 26.10 -16.76
N ALA A 169 -5.77 26.19 -16.99
CA ALA A 169 -5.12 27.43 -17.44
C ALA A 169 -5.51 27.82 -18.88
N ASP A 170 -5.71 26.85 -19.78
CA ASP A 170 -6.16 27.11 -21.15
C ASP A 170 -7.65 27.48 -21.23
N ALA A 171 -8.49 26.97 -20.31
CA ALA A 171 -9.92 27.31 -20.29
C ALA A 171 -10.18 28.77 -19.87
N VAL A 172 -9.35 29.33 -18.98
CA VAL A 172 -9.48 30.72 -18.49
C VAL A 172 -8.92 31.75 -19.48
N ALA A 173 -8.05 31.34 -20.41
CA ALA A 173 -7.45 32.25 -21.40
C ALA A 173 -8.34 32.53 -22.63
N THR A 174 -9.54 31.93 -22.72
CA THR A 174 -10.44 32.05 -23.90
C THR A 174 -11.81 32.69 -23.62
N ALA A 175 -12.00 33.36 -22.48
CA ALA A 175 -13.25 34.05 -22.14
C ALA A 175 -13.17 35.58 -22.31
#